data_AF-A0A2E8UMK6-F1
#
_entry.id   AF-A0A2E8UMK6-F1
#
_cell.length_a   1.000
_cell.length_b   1.000
_cell.length_c   1.000
_cell.angle_alpha   90.00
_cell.angle_beta   90.00
_cell.angle_gamma   90.00
#
_symmetry.space_group_name_H-M   'P 1'
#
loop_
_entity.id
_entity.type
_entity.pdbx_description
1 polymer ?
#
loop_
_entity_poly.entity_id
_entity_poly.type
_entity_poly.pdbx_seq_one_letter_code
_entity_poly.pdbx_strand_id
1 'polypeptide(L)' 'MKLVLLHLLFACFLCGCDTVRYFSADRGDKEKREALEKERVAALLRNYELRYLSGEIDRDAYNRVRRAHGLSAID' A
#
# COMPACT_ATOMS: atom_id res chain seq x y z
N MET A 1 35.29 29.08 23.69
CA MET A 1 34.61 29.02 22.37
C MET A 1 34.40 27.60 21.80
N LYS A 2 35.07 26.55 22.32
CA LYS A 2 34.91 25.17 21.82
C LYS A 2 33.59 24.48 22.22
N LEU A 3 33.01 24.88 23.37
CA LEU A 3 31.76 24.29 23.91
C LEU A 3 30.51 24.63 23.09
N VAL A 4 30.45 25.83 22.49
CA VAL A 4 29.29 26.28 21.70
C VAL A 4 29.16 25.50 20.39
N LEU A 5 30.29 25.21 19.73
CA LEU A 5 30.32 24.37 18.52
C LEU A 5 29.85 22.95 18.81
N LEU A 6 30.19 22.43 19.99
CA LEU A 6 29.84 21.07 20.41
C LEU A 6 28.32 20.93 20.66
N HIS A 7 27.68 21.96 21.21
CA HIS A 7 26.23 21.98 21.41
C HIS A 7 25.46 22.14 20.10
N LEU A 8 25.99 22.92 19.13
CA LEU A 8 25.41 23.04 17.79
C LEU A 8 25.44 21.71 17.03
N LEU A 9 26.55 20.97 17.08
CA LEU A 9 26.66 19.64 16.49
C LEU A 9 25.68 18.64 17.12
N PHE A 10 25.50 18.69 18.44
CA PHE A 10 24.57 17.81 19.14
C PHE A 10 23.11 18.13 18.77
N ALA A 11 22.76 19.41 18.65
CA ALA A 11 21.44 19.84 18.20
C ALA A 11 21.13 19.39 16.75
N CYS A 12 22.10 19.49 15.84
CA CYS A 12 21.95 18.98 14.47
C CYS A 12 21.79 17.45 14.42
N PHE A 13 22.50 16.71 15.27
CA PHE A 13 22.36 15.25 15.36
C PHE A 13 20.99 14.81 15.89
N LEU A 14 20.46 15.51 16.90
CA LEU A 14 19.14 15.22 17.44
C LEU A 14 18.02 15.56 16.45
N CYS A 15 18.06 16.73 15.82
CA CYS A 15 17.08 17.11 14.79
C CYS A 15 17.14 16.19 13.57
N GLY A 16 18.34 15.76 13.14
CA GLY A 16 18.51 14.82 12.04
C GLY A 16 17.91 13.44 12.33
N CYS A 17 18.07 12.92 13.54
CA CYS A 17 17.56 11.62 13.95
C CYS A 17 16.02 11.57 14.04
N ASP A 18 15.37 12.63 14.53
CA ASP A 18 13.90 12.67 14.56
C ASP A 18 13.32 12.77 13.15
N THR A 19 13.94 13.56 12.27
CA THR A 19 13.48 13.68 10.86
C THR A 19 13.52 12.34 10.14
N VAL A 20 14.56 11.53 10.36
CA VAL A 20 14.68 10.17 9.77
C VAL A 20 13.62 9.21 10.31
N ARG A 21 13.29 9.30 11.61
CA ARG A 21 12.21 8.49 12.21
C ARG A 21 10.85 8.82 11.61
N TYR A 22 10.52 10.10 11.43
CA TYR A 22 9.26 10.50 10.80
C TYR A 22 9.15 10.03 9.34
N PHE A 23 10.22 10.13 8.54
CA PHE A 23 10.21 9.62 7.16
C PHE A 23 10.06 8.10 7.08
N SER A 24 10.65 7.35 8.03
CA SER A 24 10.49 5.90 8.09
C SER A 24 9.09 5.45 8.49
N ALA A 25 8.42 6.19 9.39
CA ALA A 25 7.05 5.94 9.79
C ALA A 25 6.07 6.22 8.64
N ASP A 26 6.25 7.32 7.91
CA ASP A 26 5.37 7.69 6.79
C ASP A 26 5.49 6.72 5.59
N ARG A 27 6.69 6.18 5.34
CA ARG A 27 6.87 5.10 4.35
C ARG A 27 6.22 3.80 4.80
N GLY A 28 6.38 3.41 6.06
CA GLY A 28 5.77 2.21 6.61
C GLY A 28 4.24 2.24 6.58
N ASP A 29 3.64 3.40 6.82
CA ASP A 29 2.18 3.56 6.77
C ASP A 29 1.64 3.58 5.33
N LYS A 30 2.40 4.12 4.36
CA LYS A 30 2.04 4.04 2.93
C LYS A 30 2.12 2.60 2.42
N GLU A 31 3.21 1.89 2.69
CA GLU A 31 3.38 0.49 2.28
C GLU A 31 2.29 -0.41 2.87
N LYS A 32 1.93 -0.23 4.15
CA LYS A 32 0.83 -0.96 4.78
C LYS A 32 -0.53 -0.65 4.15
N ARG A 33 -0.80 0.61 3.81
CA ARG A 33 -2.05 0.99 3.13
C ARG A 33 -2.14 0.37 1.74
N GLU A 34 -1.07 0.41 0.96
CA GLU A 34 -1.00 -0.22 -0.36
C GLU A 34 -1.16 -1.74 -0.27
N ALA A 35 -0.56 -2.39 0.73
CA ALA A 35 -0.72 -3.81 0.96
C ALA A 35 -2.18 -4.18 1.30
N LEU A 36 -2.81 -3.43 2.21
CA LEU A 36 -4.23 -3.63 2.57
C LEU A 36 -5.17 -3.39 1.39
N GLU A 37 -4.88 -2.41 0.54
CA GLU A 37 -5.68 -2.14 -0.67
C GLU A 37 -5.56 -3.29 -1.67
N LYS A 38 -4.34 -3.81 -1.90
CA LYS A 38 -4.13 -5.01 -2.73
C LYS A 38 -4.87 -6.23 -2.17
N GLU A 39 -4.82 -6.46 -0.87
CA GLU A 39 -5.56 -7.56 -0.23
C GLU A 39 -7.08 -7.43 -0.40
N ARG A 40 -7.62 -6.22 -0.27
CA ARG A 40 -9.05 -5.94 -0.51
C ARG A 40 -9.45 -6.24 -1.94
N VAL A 41 -8.66 -5.77 -2.92
CA VAL A 41 -8.93 -6.05 -4.35
C VAL A 41 -8.86 -7.55 -4.63
N ALA A 42 -7.88 -8.27 -4.05
CA ALA A 42 -7.78 -9.72 -4.19
C ALA A 42 -8.97 -10.47 -3.56
N ALA A 43 -9.46 -10.01 -2.39
CA ALA A 43 -10.66 -10.56 -1.77
C ALA A 43 -11.92 -10.32 -2.63
N LEU A 44 -12.05 -9.11 -3.20
CA LEU A 44 -13.15 -8.76 -4.09
C LEU A 44 -13.16 -9.62 -5.36
N LEU A 45 -12.02 -9.76 -6.02
CA LEU A 45 -11.90 -10.60 -7.23
C LEU A 45 -12.24 -12.07 -6.95
N ARG A 46 -11.82 -12.61 -5.79
CA ARG A 46 -12.21 -13.97 -5.36
C ARG A 46 -13.71 -14.11 -5.14
N ASN A 47 -14.37 -13.09 -4.58
CA ASN A 47 -15.82 -13.11 -4.44
C ASN A 47 -16.52 -13.20 -5.80
N TYR A 48 -16.11 -12.35 -6.77
CA TYR A 48 -16.66 -12.40 -8.12
C TYR A 48 -16.36 -13.73 -8.84
N GLU A 49 -15.20 -14.32 -8.61
CA GLU A 49 -14.86 -15.65 -9.13
C GLU A 49 -15.80 -16.72 -8.57
N LEU A 50 -16.05 -16.73 -7.27
CA LEU A 50 -17.00 -17.66 -6.65
C LEU A 50 -18.41 -17.48 -7.22
N ARG A 51 -18.85 -16.24 -7.45
CA ARG A 51 -20.15 -15.94 -8.06
C ARG A 51 -20.25 -16.38 -9.51
N TYR A 52 -19.14 -16.34 -10.25
CA TYR A 52 -19.07 -16.88 -11.60
C TYR A 52 -19.17 -18.41 -11.57
N LEU A 53 -18.40 -19.06 -10.68
CA LEU A 53 -18.41 -20.52 -10.51
C LEU A 53 -19.76 -21.05 -10.00
N SER A 54 -20.48 -20.27 -9.18
CA SER A 54 -21.83 -20.62 -8.73
C SER A 54 -22.92 -20.35 -9.78
N GLY A 55 -22.59 -19.68 -10.89
CA GLY A 55 -23.53 -19.31 -11.94
C GLY A 55 -24.40 -18.09 -11.63
N GLU A 56 -24.12 -17.35 -10.56
CA GLU A 56 -24.83 -16.11 -10.22
C GLU A 56 -24.57 -14.96 -11.21
N ILE A 57 -23.38 -14.94 -11.80
CA ILE A 57 -22.99 -13.96 -12.81
C ILE A 57 -22.49 -14.67 -14.07
N ASP A 58 -22.74 -14.04 -15.22
CA ASP A 58 -22.23 -14.52 -16.50
C ASP A 58 -20.72 -14.26 -16.65
N ARG A 59 -20.11 -14.96 -17.61
CA ARG A 59 -18.70 -14.80 -17.95
C ARG A 59 -18.36 -13.35 -18.33
N ASP A 60 -19.27 -12.66 -19.02
CA ASP A 60 -19.06 -11.28 -19.46
C ASP A 60 -19.02 -10.31 -18.28
N ALA A 61 -19.88 -10.47 -17.28
CA ALA A 61 -19.85 -9.70 -16.04
C ALA A 61 -18.56 -9.93 -15.27
N TYR A 62 -18.11 -11.19 -15.16
CA TYR A 62 -16.84 -11.51 -14.54
C TYR A 62 -15.65 -10.87 -15.29
N ASN A 63 -15.64 -10.94 -16.62
CA ASN A 63 -14.62 -10.34 -17.47
C ASN A 63 -14.61 -8.79 -17.40
N ARG A 64 -15.76 -8.14 -17.23
CA ARG A 64 -15.83 -6.69 -16.99
C ARG A 64 -15.12 -6.30 -15.70
N VAL A 65 -15.36 -7.04 -14.61
CA VAL A 65 -14.71 -6.79 -13.31
C VAL A 65 -13.20 -7.03 -13.41
N ARG A 66 -12.76 -8.11 -14.06
CA ARG A 66 -11.32 -8.39 -14.28
C ARG A 66 -10.63 -7.24 -15.01
N ARG A 67 -11.22 -6.74 -16.10
CA ARG A 67 -10.65 -5.60 -16.86
C ARG A 67 -10.62 -4.30 -16.07
N ALA A 68 -11.64 -4.03 -15.25
CA ALA A 68 -11.66 -2.86 -14.37
C ALA A 68 -10.49 -2.86 -13.35
N HIS A 69 -9.97 -4.05 -13.02
CA HIS A 69 -8.81 -4.24 -12.16
C HIS A 69 -7.52 -4.60 -12.93
N GLY A 70 -7.48 -4.38 -14.25
CA GLY A 70 -6.28 -4.56 -15.08
C GLY A 70 -5.91 -6.02 -15.38
N LEU A 71 -6.81 -6.98 -15.14
CA LEU A 71 -6.59 -8.40 -15.44
C LEU A 71 -7.11 -8.76 -16.84
N SER A 72 -6.47 -9.76 -17.45
CA SER A 72 -6.91 -10.35 -18.72
C SER A 72 -8.27 -11.04 -18.57
N ALA A 73 -9.03 -11.11 -19.66
CA ALA A 73 -10.26 -11.90 -19.72
C ALA A 73 -9.96 -13.40 -19.65
N ILE A 74 -10.96 -14.20 -19.26
CA ILE A 74 -10.94 -15.66 -19.34
C ILE A 74 -11.79 -16.15 -20.52
N ASP A 75 -11.30 -17.21 -21.17
CA ASP A 75 -11.90 -17.91 -22.32
C ASP A 75 -12.85 -19.06 -21.93
#